data_AF-A0A498KVR8-F1
#
_entry.id   AF-A0A498KVR8-F1
#
_cell.length_a   1.000
_cell.length_b   1.000
_cell.length_c   1.000
_cell.angle_alpha   90.00
_cell.angle_beta   90.00
_cell.angle_gamma   90.00
#
_symmetry.space_group_name_H-M   'P 1'
#
loop_
_entity.id
_entity.type
_entity.pdbx_description
1 polymer ?
#
loop_
_entity_poly.entity_id
_entity_poly.type
_entity_poly.pdbx_seq_one_letter_code
_entity_poly.pdbx_strand_id
1 'polypeptide(L)'
;MRSPTANDEPLIDLPSHPLGHLAVLAALVTGILHLLLGPQVMWFSQTLGILFILNGIGFLGGIGLYLTRYWRRGLYLTAAAYALITIIALFAFQGFSVEAFYRQGSLNPIAVA
;
A
#
# COMPACT_ATOMS: atom_id res chain seq x y z
N MET A 1 -45.21 2.76 -20.99
CA MET A 1 -44.40 3.44 -19.96
C MET A 1 -43.55 2.36 -19.31
N ARG A 2 -42.26 2.28 -19.63
CA ARG A 2 -41.37 1.19 -19.18
C ARG A 2 -40.69 1.66 -17.89
N SER A 3 -40.98 1.00 -16.77
CA SER A 3 -40.31 1.28 -15.49
C SER A 3 -38.80 1.03 -15.64
N PRO A 4 -37.92 1.93 -15.15
CA PRO A 4 -36.49 1.67 -15.15
C PRO A 4 -36.23 0.42 -14.30
N THR A 5 -35.55 -0.58 -14.86
CA THR A 5 -35.08 -1.73 -14.11
C THR A 5 -34.01 -1.25 -13.13
N ALA A 6 -34.20 -1.55 -11.85
CA ALA A 6 -33.19 -1.31 -10.83
C ALA A 6 -31.97 -2.22 -11.08
N ASN A 7 -30.77 -1.61 -11.10
CA ASN A 7 -29.45 -2.24 -10.83
C ASN A 7 -28.66 -2.93 -11.97
N ASP A 8 -28.43 -2.26 -13.11
CA ASP A 8 -27.43 -2.68 -14.10
C ASP A 8 -26.07 -1.95 -13.98
N GLU A 9 -25.74 -1.39 -12.81
CA GLU A 9 -24.39 -0.81 -12.63
C GLU A 9 -23.34 -1.91 -12.47
N PRO A 10 -22.26 -1.90 -13.26
CA PRO A 10 -21.20 -2.90 -13.18
C PRO A 10 -20.57 -2.91 -11.78
N LEU A 11 -20.31 -4.10 -11.24
CA LEU A 11 -19.66 -4.23 -9.92
C LEU A 11 -18.24 -3.67 -9.96
N ILE A 12 -17.52 -3.93 -11.06
CA ILE A 12 -16.16 -3.46 -11.30
C ILE A 12 -16.24 -2.13 -12.06
N ASP A 13 -15.59 -1.11 -11.52
CA ASP A 13 -15.48 0.21 -12.12
C ASP A 13 -14.00 0.55 -12.31
N LEU A 14 -13.56 0.70 -13.56
CA LEU A 14 -12.17 0.96 -13.90
C LEU A 14 -11.90 2.47 -13.86
N PRO A 15 -10.68 2.89 -13.48
CA PRO A 15 -10.33 4.29 -13.48
C PRO A 15 -10.48 4.90 -14.88
N SER A 16 -11.17 6.04 -14.97
CA SER A 16 -11.33 6.80 -16.21
C SER A 16 -10.20 7.80 -16.48
N HIS A 17 -9.35 8.05 -15.47
CA HIS A 17 -8.26 9.02 -15.52
C HIS A 17 -6.89 8.34 -15.30
N PRO A 18 -5.83 8.74 -16.02
CA PRO A 18 -4.49 8.13 -15.89
C PRO A 18 -3.95 8.06 -14.46
N LEU A 19 -4.23 9.08 -13.64
CA LEU A 19 -3.83 9.09 -12.22
C LEU A 19 -4.40 7.91 -11.42
N GLY A 20 -5.61 7.44 -11.74
CA GLY A 20 -6.19 6.29 -11.05
C GLY A 20 -5.48 4.99 -11.41
N HIS A 21 -5.05 4.82 -12.66
CA HIS A 21 -4.20 3.68 -13.04
C HIS A 21 -2.83 3.74 -12.36
N LEU A 22 -2.21 4.93 -12.26
CA LEU A 22 -0.96 5.11 -11.54
C LEU A 22 -1.12 4.79 -10.04
N ALA A 23 -2.22 5.20 -9.42
CA ALA A 23 -2.52 4.87 -8.04
C ALA A 23 -2.68 3.35 -7.83
N VAL A 24 -3.39 2.66 -8.73
CA VAL A 24 -3.51 1.19 -8.70
C VAL A 24 -2.15 0.53 -8.86
N LEU A 25 -1.35 0.95 -9.84
CA LEU A 25 -0.02 0.40 -10.06
C LEU A 25 0.90 0.61 -8.85
N ALA A 26 0.92 1.82 -8.29
CA ALA A 26 1.71 2.15 -7.12
C ALA A 26 1.28 1.31 -5.91
N ALA A 27 -0.02 1.18 -5.66
CA ALA A 27 -0.55 0.34 -4.58
C ALA A 27 -0.24 -1.15 -4.82
N LEU A 28 -0.27 -1.62 -6.07
CA LEU A 28 0.00 -3.01 -6.42
C LEU A 28 1.47 -3.36 -6.15
N VAL A 29 2.39 -2.55 -6.66
CA VAL A 29 3.82 -2.71 -6.43
C VAL A 29 4.13 -2.62 -4.94
N THR A 30 3.60 -1.61 -4.26
CA THR A 30 3.79 -1.44 -2.80
C THR A 30 3.27 -2.64 -2.03
N GLY A 31 2.06 -3.10 -2.34
CA GLY A 31 1.44 -4.24 -1.66
C GLY A 31 2.24 -5.52 -1.84
N ILE A 32 2.68 -5.83 -3.07
CA ILE A 32 3.49 -7.00 -3.37
C ILE A 32 4.83 -6.94 -2.63
N LEU A 33 5.54 -5.80 -2.68
CA LEU A 33 6.80 -5.63 -1.96
C LEU A 33 6.62 -5.86 -0.45
N HIS A 34 5.52 -5.37 0.12
CA HIS A 34 5.21 -5.60 1.54
C HIS A 34 4.99 -7.07 1.88
N LEU A 35 4.29 -7.81 1.02
CA LEU A 35 4.07 -9.24 1.25
C LEU A 35 5.35 -10.07 1.07
N LEU A 36 6.19 -9.71 0.09
CA LEU A 36 7.44 -10.43 -0.18
C LEU A 36 8.50 -10.20 0.89
N LEU A 37 8.66 -8.95 1.35
CA LEU A 37 9.68 -8.64 2.36
C LEU A 37 9.18 -8.87 3.80
N GLY A 38 7.88 -9.00 4.03
CA GLY A 38 7.29 -9.21 5.36
C GLY A 38 7.93 -10.36 6.16
N PRO A 39 8.10 -11.57 5.58
CA PRO A 39 8.82 -12.67 6.23
C PRO A 39 10.29 -12.34 6.54
N GLN A 40 10.96 -11.55 5.71
CA GLN A 40 12.34 -11.12 5.96
C GLN A 40 12.40 -10.15 7.15
N VAL A 41 11.43 -9.23 7.25
CA VAL A 41 11.30 -8.28 8.36
C VAL A 41 11.03 -9.01 9.69
N MET A 42 10.28 -10.12 9.67
CA MET A 42 9.98 -10.91 10.87
C MET A 42 11.23 -11.43 11.58
N TRP A 43 12.33 -11.69 10.87
CA TRP A 43 13.60 -12.11 11.47
C TRP A 43 14.22 -11.03 12.38
N PHE A 44 13.92 -9.75 12.12
CA PHE A 44 14.39 -8.62 12.92
C PHE A 44 13.39 -8.25 14.01
N SER A 45 12.10 -8.22 13.67
CA SER A 45 11.03 -7.90 14.61
C SER A 45 9.73 -8.51 14.14
N GLN A 46 9.17 -9.39 14.96
CA GLN A 46 7.91 -10.06 14.67
C GLN A 46 6.76 -9.06 14.51
N THR A 47 6.64 -8.08 15.42
CA THR A 47 5.60 -7.04 15.35
C THR A 47 5.68 -6.27 14.04
N LEU A 48 6.88 -5.85 13.64
CA LEU A 48 7.05 -5.10 12.40
C LEU A 48 6.78 -5.96 11.18
N GLY A 49 7.23 -7.22 11.17
CA GLY A 49 6.94 -8.13 10.07
C GLY A 49 5.44 -8.37 9.89
N ILE A 50 4.68 -8.52 10.98
CA ILE A 50 3.21 -8.61 10.95
C ILE A 50 2.61 -7.32 10.37
N LEU A 51 3.01 -6.15 10.87
CA LEU A 51 2.52 -4.86 10.37
C LEU A 51 2.87 -4.64 8.88
N PHE A 52 4.02 -5.14 8.44
CA PHE A 52 4.46 -5.08 7.05
C PHE A 52 3.53 -5.90 6.16
N ILE A 53 3.24 -7.15 6.54
CA ILE A 53 2.29 -8.02 5.81
C ILE A 53 0.88 -7.43 5.82
N LEU A 54 0.40 -6.94 6.97
CA LEU A 54 -0.90 -6.29 7.07
C LEU A 54 -0.98 -5.04 6.17
N ASN A 55 0.11 -4.30 6.01
CA ASN A 55 0.19 -3.21 5.04
C ASN A 55 0.01 -3.72 3.61
N GLY A 56 0.71 -4.80 3.26
CA GLY A 56 0.57 -5.44 1.95
C GLY A 56 -0.86 -5.84 1.64
N ILE A 57 -1.53 -6.50 2.59
CA ILE A 57 -2.95 -6.87 2.49
C ILE A 57 -3.83 -5.62 2.39
N GLY A 58 -3.55 -4.57 3.17
CA GLY A 58 -4.28 -3.30 3.13
C GLY A 58 -4.24 -2.64 1.76
N PHE A 59 -3.08 -2.57 1.11
CA PHE A 59 -2.96 -2.02 -0.24
C PHE A 59 -3.70 -2.85 -1.28
N LEU A 60 -3.53 -4.18 -1.29
CA LEU A 60 -4.23 -5.04 -2.25
C LEU A 60 -5.74 -5.06 -2.04
N GLY A 61 -6.19 -5.09 -0.77
CA GLY A 61 -7.60 -4.97 -0.42
C GLY A 61 -8.17 -3.60 -0.81
N GLY A 62 -7.38 -2.54 -0.65
CA GLY A 62 -7.70 -1.19 -1.10
C GLY A 62 -7.90 -1.10 -2.61
N ILE A 63 -7.02 -1.73 -3.40
CA ILE A 63 -7.20 -1.87 -4.86
C ILE A 63 -8.49 -2.60 -5.17
N GLY A 64 -8.72 -3.75 -4.53
CA GLY A 64 -9.94 -4.54 -4.71
C GLY A 64 -11.19 -3.71 -4.47
N LEU A 65 -11.21 -2.92 -3.39
CA LEU A 65 -12.32 -2.01 -3.08
C LEU A 65 -12.42 -0.83 -4.05
N TYR A 66 -11.29 -0.25 -4.45
CA TYR A 66 -11.21 0.90 -5.37
C TYR A 66 -11.77 0.58 -6.75
N LEU A 67 -11.51 -0.62 -7.23
CA LEU A 67 -12.03 -1.11 -8.50
C LEU A 67 -13.49 -1.56 -8.43
N THR A 68 -14.19 -1.32 -7.32
CA THR A 68 -15.62 -1.61 -7.21
C THR A 68 -16.47 -0.36 -7.10
N ARG A 69 -17.74 -0.47 -7.47
CA ARG A 69 -18.76 0.56 -7.22
C ARG A 69 -18.96 0.95 -5.75
N TYR A 70 -18.37 0.21 -4.80
CA TYR A 70 -18.42 0.55 -3.38
C TYR A 70 -17.43 1.67 -3.00
N TRP A 71 -16.52 2.06 -3.90
CA TRP A 71 -15.59 3.15 -3.64
C TRP A 71 -16.30 4.50 -3.55
N ARG A 72 -16.20 5.16 -2.39
CA ARG A 72 -16.87 6.43 -2.09
C ARG A 72 -15.85 7.52 -1.83
N ARG A 73 -16.26 8.78 -1.97
CA ARG A 73 -15.39 9.96 -1.79
C ARG A 73 -14.58 9.95 -0.49
N GLY A 74 -15.18 9.47 0.60
CA GLY A 74 -14.51 9.35 1.91
C GLY A 74 -13.31 8.39 1.90
N LEU A 75 -13.38 7.31 1.10
CA LEU A 75 -12.30 6.32 1.02
C LEU A 75 -11.02 6.87 0.38
N TYR A 76 -11.11 7.92 -0.43
CA TYR A 76 -9.91 8.63 -0.91
C TYR A 76 -9.15 9.30 0.24
N LEU A 77 -9.86 9.96 1.16
CA LEU A 77 -9.23 10.57 2.33
C LEU A 77 -8.65 9.51 3.27
N THR A 78 -9.39 8.42 3.48
CA THR A 78 -8.91 7.28 4.27
C THR A 78 -7.65 6.67 3.65
N ALA A 79 -7.65 6.42 2.34
CA ALA A 79 -6.50 5.88 1.64
C ALA A 79 -5.30 6.84 1.68
N ALA A 80 -5.52 8.14 1.50
CA ALA A 80 -4.48 9.14 1.58
C ALA A 80 -3.88 9.23 2.99
N ALA A 81 -4.72 9.27 4.03
CA ALA A 81 -4.26 9.27 5.42
C ALA A 81 -3.50 8.00 5.78
N TYR A 82 -4.02 6.85 5.34
CA TYR A 82 -3.36 5.56 5.52
C TYR A 82 -1.97 5.54 4.86
N ALA A 83 -1.88 5.93 3.59
CA ALA A 83 -0.60 6.00 2.87
C ALA A 83 0.39 6.96 3.55
N LEU A 84 -0.08 8.12 4.02
CA LEU A 84 0.74 9.08 4.75
C LEU A 84 1.30 8.47 6.04
N ILE A 85 0.46 7.77 6.82
CA ILE A 85 0.88 7.09 8.05
C ILE A 85 1.92 6.02 7.72
N THR A 86 1.72 5.22 6.67
CA THR A 86 2.70 4.21 6.24
C THR A 86 4.04 4.84 5.85
N ILE A 87 4.02 5.97 5.15
CA ILE A 87 5.24 6.72 4.80
C ILE A 87 5.92 7.27 6.07
N ILE A 88 5.17 7.85 7.01
CA ILE A 88 5.73 8.33 8.28
C ILE A 88 6.35 7.18 9.07
N ALA A 89 5.67 6.03 9.12
CA ALA A 89 6.16 4.83 9.79
C ALA A 89 7.47 4.30 9.19
N LEU A 90 7.66 4.42 7.86
CA LEU A 90 8.93 4.08 7.21
C LEU A 90 10.09 4.87 7.84
N PHE A 91 9.95 6.19 7.95
CA PHE A 91 11.01 7.03 8.47
C PHE A 91 11.19 6.92 9.99
N ALA A 92 10.10 6.71 10.73
CA ALA A 92 10.18 6.42 12.15
C ALA A 92 11.00 5.15 12.42
N PHE A 93 11.01 4.19 11.49
CA PHE A 93 11.74 2.93 11.63
C PHE A 93 13.14 2.94 10.99
N GLN A 94 13.29 3.42 9.75
CA GLN A 94 14.57 3.48 9.03
C GLN A 94 15.49 4.60 9.56
N GLY A 95 14.92 5.61 10.23
CA GLY A 95 15.62 6.87 10.50
C GLY A 95 15.71 7.74 9.24
N PHE A 96 16.25 8.95 9.41
CA PHE A 96 16.40 9.96 8.36
C PHE A 96 17.87 10.20 7.96
N SER A 97 18.76 9.22 8.17
CA SER A 97 20.20 9.46 8.07
C SER A 97 20.97 8.44 7.23
N VAL A 98 22.17 8.86 6.82
CA VAL A 98 23.15 8.04 6.08
C VAL A 98 23.56 6.79 6.86
N GLU A 99 23.37 6.78 8.18
CA GLU A 99 23.62 5.61 9.03
C GLU A 99 22.74 4.40 8.68
N ALA A 100 21.60 4.58 7.99
CA ALA A 100 20.84 3.44 7.43
C ALA A 100 21.66 2.62 6.42
N PHE A 101 22.55 3.31 5.70
CA PHE A 101 23.50 2.73 4.74
C PHE A 101 24.86 2.41 5.37
N TYR A 102 25.11 2.77 6.64
CA TYR A 102 26.39 2.52 7.33
C TYR A 102 26.16 1.85 8.69
N ARG A 103 26.48 0.56 8.80
CA ARG A 103 26.42 -0.20 10.06
C ARG A 103 27.84 -0.38 10.61
N GLN A 104 28.08 0.11 11.82
CA GLN A 104 29.40 0.04 12.49
C GLN A 104 30.56 0.63 11.68
N GLY A 105 30.33 1.73 10.96
CA GLY A 105 31.38 2.41 10.17
C GLY A 105 31.69 1.79 8.81
N SER A 106 30.94 0.76 8.38
CA SER A 106 31.03 0.15 7.05
C SER A 106 29.68 0.17 6.34
N LEU A 107 29.66 0.13 5.00
CA LEU A 107 28.42 0.08 4.22
C LEU A 107 27.58 -1.13 4.66
N ASN A 108 26.29 -0.90 4.94
CA ASN A 108 25.35 -1.94 5.32
C ASN A 108 25.07 -2.82 4.09
N PRO A 109 25.54 -4.08 4.03
CA PRO A 109 25.40 -4.90 2.83
C PRO A 109 23.94 -5.26 2.51
N ILE A 110 23.02 -5.09 3.46
CA ILE A 110 21.58 -5.26 3.22
C ILE A 110 20.96 -4.04 2.51
N ALA A 111 21.58 -2.85 2.64
CA ALA A 111 21.07 -1.61 2.08
C ALA A 111 21.64 -1.27 0.68
N VAL A 112 22.71 -1.95 0.25
CA VAL A 112 23.46 -1.63 -0.99
C VAL A 112 23.58 -2.83 -1.93
N ALA A 113 22.94 -3.95 -1.62
CA ALA A 113 22.90 -5.14 -2.48
C ALA A 113 21.85 -5.03 -3.59
#